data_AF-A0A2V9G4J7-F1
#
_entry.id   AF-A0A2V9G4J7-F1
#
_cell.length_a   1.000
_cell.length_b   1.000
_cell.length_c   1.000
_cell.angle_alpha   90.00
_cell.angle_beta   90.00
_cell.angle_gamma   90.00
#
_symmetry.space_group_name_H-M   'P 1'
#
loop_
_entity.id
_entity.type
_entity.pdbx_description
1 polymer ?
#
loop_
_entity_poly.entity_id
_entity_poly.type
_entity_poly.pdbx_seq_one_letter_code
_entity_poly.pdbx_strand_id
1 'polypeptide(L)'
;MQNATPVAPRDPRLNAQIDAIVAARHSDPFALLGPHPVDSNCTVRFFLPWAAEASISLKPPVVEGGTLAPAKVTDAIKLRPEGFFEAAWASNQSAPPSPGSYKIQGRTHFGDSFEIFDPYAFPVVLSEFDLYLMGEGRHYDTYEKLGAHVITLEGVQGVHFAVWAPSAERVSVVGDFNGWDGRVHPMRARGSSGIWEIFLPELKEDSIYKYEIVGPSGNILPLKADPYAFRSELRPNT
;
A
#
# COMPACT_ATOMS: atom_id res chain seq x y z
N MET A 1 32.67 14.59 16.33
CA MET A 1 31.39 14.06 16.85
C MET A 1 30.30 15.03 16.40
N GLN A 2 29.59 14.71 15.32
CA GLN A 2 28.49 15.54 14.81
C GLN A 2 27.27 15.30 15.70
N ASN A 3 26.88 16.31 16.46
CA ASN A 3 25.65 16.28 17.25
C ASN A 3 24.46 16.20 16.29
N ALA A 4 23.76 15.06 16.28
CA ALA A 4 22.49 14.92 15.61
C ALA A 4 21.53 15.99 16.16
N THR A 5 20.99 16.82 15.27
CA THR A 5 19.94 17.78 15.63
C THR A 5 18.78 16.99 16.26
N PRO A 6 18.32 17.34 17.47
CA PRO A 6 17.18 16.66 18.07
C PRO A 6 15.97 16.87 17.18
N VAL A 7 15.47 15.77 16.59
CA VAL A 7 14.22 15.77 15.84
C VAL A 7 13.14 16.23 16.82
N ALA A 8 12.41 17.30 16.47
CA ALA A 8 11.32 17.80 17.30
C ALA A 8 10.37 16.64 17.67
N PRO A 9 9.85 16.59 18.92
CA PRO A 9 8.95 15.52 19.33
C PRO A 9 7.72 15.51 18.42
N ARG A 10 7.53 14.39 17.73
CA ARG A 10 6.44 14.19 16.76
C ARG A 10 5.10 14.03 17.50
N ASP A 11 4.02 14.37 16.81
CA ASP A 11 2.65 14.23 17.33
C ASP A 11 2.43 12.81 17.92
N PRO A 12 2.03 12.68 19.21
CA PRO A 12 1.71 11.39 19.82
C PRO A 12 0.68 10.57 19.03
N ARG A 13 -0.24 11.22 18.31
CA ARG A 13 -1.22 10.52 17.46
C ARG A 13 -0.55 9.79 16.31
N LEU A 14 0.43 10.43 15.67
CA LEU A 14 1.21 9.81 14.59
C LEU A 14 1.96 8.57 15.08
N ASN A 15 2.57 8.65 16.27
CA ASN A 15 3.25 7.48 16.85
C ASN A 15 2.30 6.30 17.08
N ALA A 16 1.11 6.56 17.64
CA ALA A 16 0.11 5.51 17.86
C ALA A 16 -0.36 4.87 16.53
N GLN A 17 -0.52 5.66 15.46
CA GLN A 17 -0.86 5.12 14.13
C GLN A 17 0.27 4.28 13.54
N ILE A 18 1.53 4.72 13.67
CA ILE A 18 2.70 3.95 13.23
C ILE A 18 2.78 2.61 13.98
N ASP A 19 2.61 2.64 15.30
CA ASP A 19 2.67 1.44 16.13
C ASP A 19 1.52 0.48 15.76
N ALA A 20 0.34 1.00 15.42
CA ALA A 20 -0.78 0.19 14.92
C ALA A 20 -0.50 -0.45 13.55
N ILE A 21 0.25 0.21 12.64
CA ILE A 21 0.71 -0.41 11.38
C ILE A 21 1.67 -1.56 11.68
N VAL A 22 2.69 -1.32 12.51
CA VAL A 22 3.70 -2.33 12.89
C VAL A 22 3.05 -3.54 13.57
N ALA A 23 1.99 -3.33 14.36
CA ALA A 23 1.23 -4.37 15.03
C ALA A 23 0.18 -5.08 14.16
N ALA A 24 0.04 -4.72 12.87
CA ALA A 24 -1.03 -5.21 11.99
C ALA A 24 -2.44 -4.93 12.55
N ARG A 25 -2.68 -3.74 13.09
CA ARG A 25 -3.95 -3.33 13.74
C ARG A 25 -4.50 -1.98 13.25
N HIS A 26 -3.89 -1.37 12.23
CA HIS A 26 -4.42 -0.14 11.65
C HIS A 26 -5.59 -0.44 10.71
N SER A 27 -6.73 0.24 10.90
CA SER A 27 -7.95 0.05 10.10
C SER A 27 -7.99 0.89 8.82
N ASP A 28 -7.27 2.02 8.78
CA ASP A 28 -7.20 2.92 7.61
C ASP A 28 -5.74 3.20 7.20
N PRO A 29 -5.02 2.22 6.64
CA PRO A 29 -3.59 2.38 6.32
C PRO A 29 -3.32 3.51 5.31
N PHE A 30 -4.28 3.83 4.43
CA PHE A 30 -4.13 4.90 3.43
C PHE A 30 -4.15 6.31 4.05
N ALA A 31 -4.69 6.48 5.25
CA ALA A 31 -4.59 7.75 5.98
C ALA A 31 -3.18 8.02 6.55
N LEU A 32 -2.30 7.01 6.55
CA LEU A 32 -0.94 7.13 7.11
C LEU A 32 0.17 6.83 6.08
N LEU A 33 0.01 5.77 5.29
CA LEU A 33 0.95 5.31 4.26
C LEU A 33 0.71 6.02 2.93
N GLY A 34 1.73 6.07 2.09
CA GLY A 34 1.71 6.82 0.83
C GLY A 34 2.11 8.29 1.02
N PRO A 35 1.85 9.15 0.01
CA PRO A 35 2.10 10.57 0.09
C PRO A 35 1.05 11.32 0.92
N HIS A 36 1.50 12.16 1.85
CA HIS A 36 0.67 12.96 2.76
C HIS A 36 1.14 14.40 2.85
N PRO A 37 0.23 15.39 2.85
CA PRO A 37 0.61 16.78 3.13
C PRO A 37 1.04 16.92 4.60
N VAL A 38 2.16 17.60 4.83
CA VAL A 38 2.65 17.99 6.16
C VAL A 38 3.06 19.46 6.07
N ASP A 39 2.31 20.31 6.75
CA ASP A 39 2.41 21.77 6.65
C ASP A 39 2.32 22.25 5.18
N SER A 40 3.38 22.86 4.65
CA SER A 40 3.47 23.31 3.25
C SER A 40 4.21 22.32 2.33
N ASN A 41 4.58 21.14 2.84
CA ASN A 41 5.32 20.12 2.12
C ASN A 41 4.51 18.83 1.98
N CYS A 42 5.04 17.88 1.23
CA CYS A 42 4.54 16.50 1.17
C CYS A 42 5.57 15.56 1.81
N THR A 43 5.12 14.48 2.43
CA THR A 43 5.96 13.40 2.95
C THR A 43 5.43 12.07 2.43
N VAL A 44 6.32 11.11 2.17
CA VAL A 44 5.94 9.76 1.78
C VAL A 44 6.27 8.82 2.93
N ARG A 45 5.27 8.10 3.42
CA ARG A 45 5.45 7.09 4.48
C ARG A 45 5.19 5.70 3.93
N PHE A 46 6.05 4.76 4.25
CA PHE A 46 5.93 3.40 3.76
C PHE A 46 6.47 2.40 4.79
N PHE A 47 5.93 1.19 4.74
CA PHE A 47 6.29 0.12 5.67
C PHE A 47 6.85 -1.08 4.90
N LEU A 48 8.14 -1.35 5.10
CA LEU A 48 8.89 -2.40 4.41
C LEU A 48 9.71 -3.18 5.46
N PRO A 49 9.16 -4.24 6.06
CA PRO A 49 9.82 -5.02 7.13
C PRO A 49 11.18 -5.58 6.77
N TRP A 50 11.40 -5.86 5.48
CA TRP A 50 12.64 -6.44 4.97
C TRP A 50 13.73 -5.40 4.68
N ALA A 51 13.39 -4.12 4.63
CA ALA A 51 14.32 -3.06 4.23
C ALA A 51 15.22 -2.63 5.39
N ALA A 52 16.53 -2.68 5.15
CA ALA A 52 17.53 -2.10 6.04
C ALA A 52 17.51 -0.57 5.94
N GLU A 53 17.48 -0.08 4.70
CA GLU A 53 17.44 1.33 4.33
C GLU A 53 16.57 1.50 3.09
N ALA A 54 16.01 2.70 2.92
CA ALA A 54 15.17 3.03 1.78
C ALA A 54 15.21 4.53 1.48
N SER A 55 14.90 4.87 0.24
CA SER A 55 14.83 6.22 -0.29
C SER A 55 13.68 6.28 -1.30
N ILE A 56 13.18 7.47 -1.58
CA ILE A 56 12.27 7.71 -2.72
C ILE A 56 13.08 8.23 -3.91
N SER A 57 12.79 7.72 -5.10
CA SER A 57 13.41 8.11 -6.37
C SER A 57 12.35 8.73 -7.27
N LEU A 58 12.50 10.03 -7.57
CA LEU A 58 11.59 10.75 -8.44
C LEU A 58 11.98 10.54 -9.90
N LYS A 59 11.02 10.12 -10.72
CA LYS A 59 11.22 10.02 -12.17
C LYS A 59 11.38 11.45 -12.73
N PRO A 60 12.48 11.75 -13.44
CA PRO A 60 12.65 13.05 -14.06
C PRO A 60 11.53 13.26 -15.11
N PRO A 61 11.02 14.48 -15.30
CA PRO A 61 10.11 14.77 -16.39
C PRO A 61 10.80 14.42 -17.72
N VAL A 62 10.08 13.71 -18.59
CA VAL A 62 10.58 13.37 -19.93
C VAL A 62 10.64 14.65 -20.74
N VAL A 63 11.85 15.12 -21.05
CA VAL A 63 12.07 16.23 -21.98
C VAL A 63 12.28 15.64 -23.36
N GLU A 64 11.39 15.91 -24.31
CA GLU A 64 11.55 15.47 -25.70
C GLU A 64 12.90 15.95 -26.26
N GLY A 65 13.72 15.00 -26.73
CA GLY A 65 15.03 15.27 -27.34
C GLY A 65 16.16 15.61 -26.37
N GLY A 66 15.94 15.56 -25.05
CA GLY A 66 16.95 15.84 -24.02
C GLY A 66 17.50 14.59 -23.36
N THR A 67 18.75 14.63 -22.89
CA THR A 67 19.34 13.64 -21.99
C THR A 67 18.51 13.57 -20.71
N LEU A 68 18.09 12.36 -20.29
CA LEU A 68 17.37 12.16 -19.02
C LEU A 68 18.24 12.69 -17.88
N ALA A 69 17.75 13.71 -17.16
CA ALA A 69 18.38 14.17 -15.94
C ALA A 69 18.43 13.01 -14.92
N PRO A 70 19.45 12.93 -14.05
CA PRO A 70 19.49 11.90 -13.01
C PRO A 70 18.25 12.01 -12.11
N ALA A 71 17.68 10.86 -11.74
CA ALA A 71 16.55 10.80 -10.83
C ALA A 71 16.91 11.50 -9.51
N LYS A 72 16.00 12.32 -9.00
CA LYS A 72 16.20 12.98 -7.70
C LYS A 72 15.88 11.95 -6.61
N VAL A 73 16.89 11.55 -5.85
CA VAL A 73 16.74 10.60 -4.74
C VAL A 73 16.66 11.36 -3.42
N THR A 74 15.76 10.94 -2.53
CA THR A 74 15.66 11.47 -1.17
C THR A 74 15.63 10.33 -0.18
N ASP A 75 16.61 10.31 0.73
CA ASP A 75 16.74 9.25 1.73
C ASP A 75 15.60 9.31 2.75
N ALA A 76 15.11 8.14 3.13
CA ALA A 76 14.08 8.01 4.15
C ALA A 76 14.69 7.86 5.53
N ILE A 77 14.02 8.43 6.52
CA ILE A 77 14.33 8.24 7.93
C ILE A 77 13.59 6.99 8.40
N LYS A 78 14.31 6.01 8.95
CA LYS A 78 13.72 4.82 9.57
C LYS A 78 13.17 5.18 10.96
N LEU A 79 11.86 5.32 11.08
CA LEU A 79 11.17 5.73 12.30
C LEU A 79 10.95 4.58 13.28
N ARG A 80 10.93 3.35 12.77
CA ARG A 80 10.78 2.12 13.55
C ARG A 80 11.75 1.06 13.04
N PRO A 81 12.46 0.34 13.93
CA PRO A 81 13.37 -0.73 13.52
C PRO A 81 12.66 -1.83 12.71
N GLU A 82 11.36 -2.03 12.92
CA GLU A 82 10.49 -2.98 12.22
C GLU A 82 10.24 -2.63 10.75
N GLY A 83 10.76 -1.51 10.23
CA GLY A 83 10.68 -1.19 8.81
C GLY A 83 9.71 -0.07 8.46
N PHE A 84 9.35 0.80 9.40
CA PHE A 84 8.56 2.00 9.08
C PHE A 84 9.49 3.16 8.72
N PHE A 85 9.25 3.76 7.55
CA PHE A 85 10.08 4.83 6.99
C PHE A 85 9.25 6.06 6.64
N GLU A 86 9.93 7.21 6.62
CA GLU A 86 9.38 8.47 6.16
C GLU A 86 10.42 9.22 5.34
N ALA A 87 10.06 9.65 4.13
CA ALA A 87 10.89 10.45 3.26
C ALA A 87 10.20 11.78 2.95
N ALA A 88 10.92 12.89 3.13
CA ALA A 88 10.41 14.19 2.73
C ALA A 88 10.31 14.28 1.20
N TRP A 89 9.22 14.81 0.69
CA TRP A 89 9.11 15.09 -0.74
C TRP A 89 9.95 16.32 -1.09
N ALA A 90 10.81 16.20 -2.09
CA ALA A 90 11.88 17.17 -2.32
C ALA A 90 11.44 18.48 -3.03
N SER A 91 10.14 18.76 -3.13
CA SER A 91 9.59 20.00 -3.67
C SER A 91 8.71 20.70 -2.64
N ASN A 92 8.69 22.03 -2.65
CA ASN A 92 7.83 22.88 -1.80
C ASN A 92 6.34 22.84 -2.24
N GLN A 93 5.86 21.67 -2.65
CA GLN A 93 4.47 21.44 -3.04
C GLN A 93 3.87 20.50 -2.00
N SER A 94 2.68 20.87 -1.53
CA SER A 94 1.90 20.06 -0.59
C SER A 94 1.08 18.98 -1.30
N ALA A 95 0.79 19.18 -2.59
CA ALA A 95 0.03 18.21 -3.38
C ALA A 95 0.80 16.88 -3.54
N PRO A 96 0.11 15.74 -3.39
CA PRO A 96 0.73 14.44 -3.56
C PRO A 96 1.20 14.25 -5.02
N PRO A 97 2.34 13.59 -5.24
CA PRO A 97 2.81 13.26 -6.59
C PRO A 97 1.87 12.28 -7.28
N SER A 98 1.91 12.26 -8.62
CA SER A 98 1.27 11.21 -9.39
C SER A 98 1.87 9.84 -8.99
N PRO A 99 1.07 8.78 -8.79
CA PRO A 99 1.58 7.50 -8.28
C PRO A 99 2.71 6.89 -9.12
N GLY A 100 2.66 7.08 -10.44
CA GLY A 100 3.70 6.61 -11.37
C GLY A 100 4.95 7.51 -11.47
N SER A 101 5.01 8.65 -10.76
CA SER A 101 6.13 9.60 -10.86
C SER A 101 7.26 9.36 -9.88
N TYR A 102 7.14 8.38 -8.97
CA TYR A 102 8.23 7.96 -8.10
C TYR A 102 8.20 6.46 -7.83
N LYS A 103 9.34 5.96 -7.36
CA LYS A 103 9.48 4.62 -6.79
C LYS A 103 10.17 4.69 -5.43
N ILE A 104 9.90 3.69 -4.59
CA ILE A 104 10.66 3.43 -3.38
C ILE A 104 11.79 2.47 -3.74
N GLN A 105 13.02 2.80 -3.37
CA GLN A 105 14.19 1.97 -3.60
C GLN A 105 14.98 1.80 -2.33
N GLY A 106 15.78 0.75 -2.21
CA GLY A 106 16.57 0.52 -1.02
C GLY A 106 17.34 -0.78 -1.04
N ARG A 107 17.81 -1.17 0.14
CA ARG A 107 18.50 -2.45 0.36
C ARG A 107 17.82 -3.27 1.45
N THR A 108 17.78 -4.58 1.26
CA THR A 108 17.31 -5.52 2.28
C THR A 108 18.33 -5.66 3.41
N HIS A 109 17.93 -6.29 4.51
CA HIS A 109 18.86 -6.69 5.58
C HIS A 109 19.98 -7.63 5.13
N PHE A 110 19.84 -8.28 3.98
CA PHE A 110 20.83 -9.17 3.38
C PHE A 110 21.68 -8.49 2.29
N GLY A 111 21.42 -7.21 1.99
CA GLY A 111 22.18 -6.41 1.03
C GLY A 111 21.62 -6.38 -0.39
N ASP A 112 20.56 -7.14 -0.68
CA ASP A 112 19.90 -7.12 -1.99
C ASP A 112 19.24 -5.77 -2.24
N SER A 113 19.35 -5.26 -3.46
CA SER A 113 18.69 -4.00 -3.84
C SER A 113 17.28 -4.27 -4.35
N PHE A 114 16.35 -3.34 -4.08
CA PHE A 114 14.99 -3.40 -4.61
C PHE A 114 14.53 -2.02 -5.07
N GLU A 115 13.57 -2.02 -5.98
CA GLU A 115 12.85 -0.84 -6.45
C GLU A 115 11.39 -1.25 -6.69
N ILE A 116 10.44 -0.51 -6.10
CA ILE A 116 9.01 -0.81 -6.15
C ILE A 116 8.20 0.48 -6.30
N PHE A 117 7.04 0.40 -6.93
CA PHE A 117 6.03 1.45 -6.77
C PHE A 117 5.41 1.41 -5.38
N ASP A 118 4.90 2.55 -4.92
CA ASP A 118 4.18 2.66 -3.65
C ASP A 118 2.68 2.29 -3.85
N PRO A 119 2.19 1.16 -3.29
CA PRO A 119 0.78 0.78 -3.43
C PRO A 119 -0.19 1.82 -2.84
N TYR A 120 0.27 2.60 -1.85
CA TYR A 120 -0.54 3.57 -1.12
C TYR A 120 -0.62 4.93 -1.80
N ALA A 121 0.11 5.14 -2.90
CA ALA A 121 -0.05 6.33 -3.73
C ALA A 121 -1.29 6.24 -4.64
N PHE A 122 -1.73 5.03 -5.01
CA PHE A 122 -2.73 4.85 -6.06
C PHE A 122 -4.17 5.19 -5.60
N PRO A 123 -4.97 5.83 -6.48
CA PRO A 123 -6.34 6.21 -6.16
C PRO A 123 -7.23 4.97 -5.99
N VAL A 124 -8.43 5.21 -5.49
CA VAL A 124 -9.47 4.17 -5.43
C VAL A 124 -9.87 3.71 -6.83
N VAL A 125 -10.23 2.43 -6.98
CA VAL A 125 -10.66 1.85 -8.26
C VAL A 125 -12.17 1.72 -8.32
N LEU A 126 -12.80 1.29 -7.22
CA LEU A 126 -14.27 1.17 -7.18
C LEU A 126 -14.92 2.56 -7.13
N SER A 127 -15.88 2.83 -8.00
CA SER A 127 -16.63 4.08 -7.95
C SER A 127 -17.68 4.05 -6.82
N GLU A 128 -18.11 5.22 -6.36
CA GLU A 128 -19.23 5.31 -5.39
C GLU A 128 -20.53 4.69 -5.95
N PHE A 129 -20.70 4.70 -7.27
CA PHE A 129 -21.84 4.07 -7.94
C PHE A 129 -21.76 2.54 -7.89
N ASP A 130 -20.57 1.96 -8.07
CA ASP A 130 -20.36 0.51 -7.90
C ASP A 130 -20.74 0.09 -6.48
N LEU A 131 -20.22 0.82 -5.47
CA LEU A 131 -20.50 0.56 -4.06
C LEU A 131 -21.99 0.69 -3.73
N TYR A 132 -22.66 1.71 -4.28
CA TYR A 132 -24.10 1.89 -4.12
C TYR A 132 -24.90 0.72 -4.68
N LEU A 133 -24.62 0.30 -5.92
CA LEU A 133 -25.31 -0.83 -6.53
C LEU A 133 -25.05 -2.15 -5.80
N MET A 134 -23.83 -2.36 -5.27
CA MET A 134 -23.50 -3.52 -4.44
C MET A 134 -24.28 -3.51 -3.13
N GLY A 135 -24.38 -2.36 -2.46
CA GLY A 135 -25.16 -2.20 -1.23
C GLY A 135 -26.65 -2.47 -1.42
N GLU A 136 -27.21 -2.11 -2.58
CA GLU A 136 -28.60 -2.39 -2.95
C GLU A 136 -28.82 -3.82 -3.48
N GLY A 137 -27.76 -4.63 -3.65
CA GLY A 137 -27.85 -5.95 -4.26
C GLY A 137 -28.26 -5.93 -5.74
N ARG A 138 -27.97 -4.82 -6.44
CA ARG A 138 -28.37 -4.55 -7.84
C ARG A 138 -27.20 -4.50 -8.82
N HIS A 139 -25.99 -4.71 -8.34
CA HIS A 139 -24.82 -4.87 -9.20
C HIS A 139 -24.75 -6.32 -9.70
N TYR A 140 -25.33 -6.60 -10.86
CA TYR A 140 -25.41 -8.00 -11.36
C TYR A 140 -24.05 -8.58 -11.76
N ASP A 141 -23.11 -7.73 -12.14
CA ASP A 141 -21.76 -8.11 -12.55
C ASP A 141 -20.70 -7.81 -11.48
N THR A 142 -21.00 -8.08 -10.20
CA THR A 142 -20.04 -7.81 -9.10
C THR A 142 -18.70 -8.50 -9.31
N TYR A 143 -18.66 -9.64 -9.99
CA TYR A 143 -17.44 -10.39 -10.29
C TYR A 143 -16.47 -9.64 -11.23
N GLU A 144 -16.92 -8.59 -11.94
CA GLU A 144 -16.02 -7.71 -12.71
C GLU A 144 -15.27 -6.70 -11.82
N LYS A 145 -15.65 -6.60 -10.55
CA LYS A 145 -15.18 -5.58 -9.60
C LYS A 145 -14.60 -6.17 -8.32
N LEU A 146 -15.21 -7.23 -7.79
CA LEU A 146 -14.78 -7.98 -6.62
C LEU A 146 -13.95 -9.19 -7.05
N GLY A 147 -12.90 -9.47 -6.30
CA GLY A 147 -11.91 -10.49 -6.63
C GLY A 147 -10.54 -9.85 -6.89
N ALA A 148 -9.76 -10.48 -7.78
CA ALA A 148 -8.48 -9.98 -8.25
C ALA A 148 -8.50 -9.73 -9.76
N HIS A 149 -8.24 -8.50 -10.18
CA HIS A 149 -8.28 -8.08 -11.59
C HIS A 149 -6.98 -7.43 -12.01
N VAL A 150 -6.38 -7.94 -13.09
CA VAL A 150 -5.23 -7.29 -13.73
C VAL A 150 -5.72 -6.03 -14.44
N ILE A 151 -5.25 -4.87 -13.99
CA ILE A 151 -5.63 -3.57 -14.56
C ILE A 151 -4.40 -2.69 -14.78
N THR A 152 -4.58 -1.62 -15.55
CA THR A 152 -3.61 -0.51 -15.61
C THR A 152 -4.23 0.71 -14.94
N LEU A 153 -3.59 1.21 -13.89
CA LEU A 153 -4.03 2.37 -13.12
C LEU A 153 -2.91 3.40 -13.11
N GLU A 154 -3.21 4.66 -13.45
CA GLU A 154 -2.21 5.75 -13.53
C GLU A 154 -0.98 5.39 -14.38
N GLY A 155 -1.19 4.63 -15.47
CA GLY A 155 -0.13 4.20 -16.38
C GLY A 155 0.74 3.03 -15.88
N VAL A 156 0.41 2.43 -14.75
CA VAL A 156 1.13 1.28 -14.16
C VAL A 156 0.23 0.05 -14.19
N GLN A 157 0.73 -1.06 -14.73
CA GLN A 157 0.03 -2.35 -14.68
C GLN A 157 0.21 -2.98 -13.29
N GLY A 158 -0.84 -3.63 -12.79
CA GLY A 158 -0.82 -4.35 -11.52
C GLY A 158 -2.11 -5.12 -11.31
N VAL A 159 -2.37 -5.52 -10.06
CA VAL A 159 -3.59 -6.23 -9.69
C VAL A 159 -4.39 -5.41 -8.69
N HIS A 160 -5.66 -5.16 -9.01
CA HIS A 160 -6.64 -4.63 -8.08
C HIS A 160 -7.29 -5.80 -7.34
N PHE A 161 -7.31 -5.70 -6.01
CA PHE A 161 -7.98 -6.64 -5.13
C PHE A 161 -9.15 -5.94 -4.45
N ALA A 162 -10.33 -6.58 -4.45
CA ALA A 162 -11.46 -6.12 -3.68
C ALA A 162 -12.26 -7.27 -3.07
N VAL A 163 -12.60 -7.16 -1.79
CA VAL A 163 -13.34 -8.19 -1.05
C VAL A 163 -14.38 -7.58 -0.12
N TRP A 164 -15.54 -8.23 -0.02
CA TRP A 164 -16.59 -7.81 0.89
C TRP A 164 -16.41 -8.46 2.27
N ALA A 165 -16.08 -7.66 3.28
CA ALA A 165 -15.83 -8.09 4.65
C ALA A 165 -16.30 -7.01 5.66
N PRO A 166 -17.63 -6.81 5.80
CA PRO A 166 -18.20 -5.65 6.50
C PRO A 166 -17.89 -5.59 8.01
N SER A 167 -17.68 -6.75 8.64
CA SER A 167 -17.39 -6.84 10.07
C SER A 167 -15.90 -6.95 10.38
N ALA A 168 -15.02 -6.89 9.37
CA ALA A 168 -13.58 -6.92 9.59
C ALA A 168 -13.09 -5.61 10.20
N GLU A 169 -12.11 -5.69 11.10
CA GLU A 169 -11.38 -4.51 11.59
C GLU A 169 -10.20 -4.14 10.67
N ARG A 170 -9.66 -5.14 9.97
CA ARG A 170 -8.62 -5.00 8.96
C ARG A 170 -8.69 -6.16 7.99
N VAL A 171 -8.42 -5.88 6.72
CA VAL A 171 -8.14 -6.88 5.70
C VAL A 171 -6.78 -6.59 5.07
N SER A 172 -6.02 -7.62 4.73
CA SER A 172 -4.75 -7.51 4.00
C SER A 172 -4.63 -8.58 2.95
N VAL A 173 -4.01 -8.23 1.82
CA VAL A 173 -3.66 -9.22 0.79
C VAL A 173 -2.30 -9.81 1.15
N VAL A 174 -2.23 -11.13 1.25
CA VAL A 174 -1.01 -11.87 1.56
C VAL A 174 -0.73 -12.88 0.47
N GLY A 175 0.55 -13.11 0.16
CA GLY A 175 0.98 -14.06 -0.84
C GLY A 175 2.50 -14.13 -0.92
N ASP A 176 3.03 -14.82 -1.92
CA ASP A 176 4.48 -14.99 -2.08
C ASP A 176 5.21 -13.66 -2.23
N PHE A 177 4.58 -12.69 -2.91
CA PHE A 177 5.13 -11.35 -3.17
C PHE A 177 5.38 -10.50 -1.91
N ASN A 178 4.78 -10.85 -0.77
CA ASN A 178 5.06 -10.19 0.51
C ASN A 178 5.42 -11.18 1.63
N GLY A 179 5.86 -12.39 1.26
CA GLY A 179 6.26 -13.41 2.23
C GLY A 179 5.13 -13.82 3.18
N TRP A 180 3.87 -13.73 2.73
CA TRP A 180 2.69 -14.02 3.52
C TRP A 180 2.53 -13.16 4.78
N ASP A 181 3.13 -11.95 4.81
CA ASP A 181 3.06 -11.03 5.94
C ASP A 181 1.90 -10.03 5.78
N GLY A 182 0.86 -10.21 6.60
CA GLY A 182 -0.33 -9.35 6.60
C GLY A 182 -0.11 -7.90 7.04
N ARG A 183 1.08 -7.54 7.52
CA ARG A 183 1.41 -6.14 7.85
C ARG A 183 1.76 -5.30 6.61
N VAL A 184 2.16 -5.95 5.51
CA VAL A 184 2.79 -5.28 4.36
C VAL A 184 1.78 -4.63 3.42
N HIS A 185 0.68 -5.33 3.12
CA HIS A 185 -0.34 -4.85 2.19
C HIS A 185 -1.75 -4.80 2.81
N PRO A 186 -1.96 -4.07 3.94
CA PRO A 186 -3.29 -3.78 4.44
C PRO A 186 -4.10 -2.92 3.47
N MET A 187 -5.36 -3.32 3.29
CA MET A 187 -6.32 -2.73 2.36
C MET A 187 -7.05 -1.55 3.01
N ARG A 188 -7.63 -0.65 2.20
CA ARG A 188 -8.55 0.40 2.69
C ARG A 188 -9.98 -0.10 2.70
N ALA A 189 -10.71 0.21 3.77
CA ALA A 189 -12.15 0.08 3.81
C ALA A 189 -12.82 1.21 2.98
N ARG A 190 -13.85 0.86 2.21
CA ARG A 190 -14.63 1.82 1.41
C ARG A 190 -15.85 2.32 2.18
N GLY A 191 -15.59 3.17 3.16
CA GLY A 191 -16.63 3.78 3.99
C GLY A 191 -17.49 2.73 4.69
N SER A 192 -18.81 2.90 4.64
CA SER A 192 -19.77 1.98 5.26
C SER A 192 -20.19 0.79 4.37
N SER A 193 -19.64 0.66 3.16
CA SER A 193 -20.00 -0.45 2.24
C SER A 193 -19.58 -1.82 2.76
N GLY A 194 -18.57 -1.85 3.64
CA GLY A 194 -17.91 -3.08 4.09
C GLY A 194 -16.99 -3.72 3.08
N ILE A 195 -16.76 -3.08 1.93
CA ILE A 195 -15.83 -3.52 0.90
C ILE A 195 -14.43 -2.99 1.22
N TRP A 196 -13.43 -3.84 1.05
CA TRP A 196 -12.02 -3.50 1.20
C TRP A 196 -11.37 -3.57 -0.16
N GLU A 197 -10.46 -2.65 -0.46
CA GLU A 197 -9.68 -2.71 -1.69
C GLU A 197 -8.22 -2.26 -1.57
N ILE A 198 -7.39 -2.72 -2.50
CA ILE A 198 -6.04 -2.21 -2.73
C ILE A 198 -5.64 -2.46 -4.19
N PHE A 199 -4.80 -1.60 -4.75
CA PHE A 199 -4.11 -1.87 -6.01
C PHE A 199 -2.64 -2.16 -5.72
N LEU A 200 -2.14 -3.32 -6.17
CA LEU A 200 -0.74 -3.71 -6.05
C LEU A 200 -0.05 -3.54 -7.41
N PRO A 201 0.77 -2.47 -7.58
CA PRO A 201 1.47 -2.22 -8.84
C PRO A 201 2.52 -3.29 -9.11
N GLU A 202 2.78 -3.55 -10.39
CA GLU A 202 3.76 -4.54 -10.89
C GLU A 202 3.50 -6.01 -10.47
N LEU A 203 2.43 -6.28 -9.71
CA LEU A 203 1.99 -7.64 -9.44
C LEU A 203 1.44 -8.28 -10.72
N LYS A 204 1.79 -9.54 -10.93
CA LYS A 204 1.49 -10.27 -12.17
C LYS A 204 0.25 -11.14 -12.02
N GLU A 205 -0.35 -11.47 -13.16
CA GLU A 205 -1.31 -12.57 -13.25
C GLU A 205 -0.71 -13.86 -12.66
N ASP A 206 -1.58 -14.74 -12.16
CA ASP A 206 -1.24 -16.02 -11.53
C ASP A 206 -0.49 -15.93 -10.19
N SER A 207 -0.37 -14.73 -9.61
CA SER A 207 0.15 -14.58 -8.24
C SER A 207 -0.74 -15.32 -7.24
N ILE A 208 -0.13 -16.16 -6.40
CA ILE A 208 -0.82 -16.88 -5.32
C ILE A 208 -1.09 -15.88 -4.18
N TYR A 209 -2.34 -15.80 -3.73
CA TYR A 209 -2.74 -14.90 -2.65
C TYR A 209 -3.89 -15.44 -1.80
N LYS A 210 -4.05 -14.85 -0.62
CA LYS A 210 -5.20 -14.97 0.29
C LYS A 210 -5.49 -13.62 0.94
N TYR A 211 -6.61 -13.55 1.65
CA TYR A 211 -6.91 -12.48 2.57
C TYR A 211 -6.58 -12.89 4.01
N GLU A 212 -5.75 -12.08 4.67
CA GLU A 212 -5.65 -12.08 6.13
C GLU A 212 -6.67 -11.10 6.69
N ILE A 213 -7.52 -11.58 7.61
CA ILE A 213 -8.63 -10.79 8.15
C ILE A 213 -8.53 -10.74 9.67
N VAL A 214 -8.57 -9.53 10.23
CA VAL A 214 -8.82 -9.31 11.66
C VAL A 214 -10.33 -9.17 11.85
N GLY A 215 -10.91 -10.10 12.60
CA GLY A 215 -12.34 -10.09 12.91
C GLY A 215 -12.75 -8.99 13.88
N PRO A 216 -14.06 -8.83 14.16
CA PRO A 216 -14.62 -7.77 15.01
C PRO A 216 -14.29 -7.90 16.50
N SER A 217 -13.55 -8.95 16.89
CA SER A 217 -13.07 -9.16 18.25
C SER A 217 -11.54 -9.02 18.34
N GLY A 218 -10.91 -8.39 17.33
CA GLY A 218 -9.46 -8.21 17.24
C GLY A 218 -8.65 -9.48 16.95
N ASN A 219 -9.31 -10.63 16.76
CA ASN A 219 -8.65 -11.90 16.48
C ASN A 219 -8.32 -12.05 14.98
N ILE A 220 -7.12 -12.56 14.69
CA ILE A 220 -6.75 -12.92 13.32
C ILE A 220 -7.48 -14.21 12.95
N LEU A 221 -8.24 -14.18 11.86
CA LEU A 221 -8.94 -15.35 11.31
C LEU A 221 -7.98 -16.22 10.49
N PRO A 222 -8.29 -17.51 10.28
CA PRO A 222 -7.59 -18.32 9.29
C PRO A 222 -7.61 -17.63 7.92
N LEU A 223 -6.50 -17.72 7.19
CA LEU A 223 -6.38 -17.15 5.85
C LEU A 223 -7.55 -17.59 4.97
N LYS A 224 -8.14 -16.63 4.27
CA LYS A 224 -9.30 -16.86 3.41
C LYS A 224 -8.88 -16.84 1.95
N ALA A 225 -9.24 -17.89 1.22
CA ALA A 225 -9.29 -17.83 -0.23
C ALA A 225 -10.30 -16.77 -0.66
N ASP A 226 -10.10 -16.21 -1.84
CA ASP A 226 -10.97 -15.18 -2.38
C ASP A 226 -12.35 -15.77 -2.76
N PRO A 227 -13.47 -15.24 -2.22
CA PRO A 227 -14.81 -15.67 -2.61
C PRO A 227 -15.11 -15.51 -4.11
N TYR A 228 -14.40 -14.61 -4.79
CA TYR A 228 -14.51 -14.31 -6.22
C TYR A 228 -13.28 -14.83 -7.01
N ALA A 229 -12.52 -15.79 -6.48
CA ALA A 229 -11.36 -16.36 -7.17
C ALA A 229 -11.71 -16.93 -8.55
N PHE A 230 -11.00 -16.49 -9.59
CA PHE A 230 -11.11 -17.09 -10.94
C PHE A 230 -10.32 -18.40 -11.07
N ARG A 231 -9.32 -18.60 -10.22
CA ARG A 231 -8.46 -19.79 -10.17
C ARG A 231 -8.03 -20.06 -8.73
N SER A 232 -7.76 -21.33 -8.40
CA SER A 232 -7.22 -21.74 -7.10
C SER A 232 -6.07 -22.73 -7.27
N GLU A 233 -5.27 -22.89 -6.22
CA GLU A 233 -4.25 -23.94 -6.17
C GLU A 233 -4.89 -25.35 -6.24
N LEU A 234 -4.08 -26.35 -6.59
CA LEU A 234 -4.52 -27.75 -6.56
C LEU A 234 -4.66 -28.25 -5.11
N ARG A 235 -5.76 -28.95 -4.84
CA ARG A 235 -5.98 -29.64 -3.55
C ARG A 235 -4.76 -30.51 -3.15
N PRO A 236 -4.37 -30.56 -1.87
CA PRO A 236 -5.05 -30.01 -0.69
C PRO A 236 -4.75 -28.54 -0.38
N ASN A 237 -3.98 -27.85 -1.22
CA ASN A 237 -3.79 -26.40 -1.07
C ASN A 237 -5.12 -25.68 -1.35
N THR A 238 -5.19 -24.43 -0.92
CA THR A 238 -6.38 -23.56 -0.98
C THR A 238 -5.98 -22.22 -1.48
#